data_AF-A0A950C1X9-F1
#
_entry.id   AF-A0A950C1X9-F1
#
_cell.length_a   1.000
_cell.length_b   1.000
_cell.length_c   1.000
_cell.angle_alpha   90.00
_cell.angle_beta   90.00
_cell.angle_gamma   90.00
#
_symmetry.space_group_name_H-M   'P 1'
#
loop_
_entity.id
_entity.type
_entity.pdbx_description
1 polymer ?
#
loop_
_entity_poly.entity_id
_entity_poly.type
_entity_poly.pdbx_seq_one_letter_code
_entity_poly.pdbx_strand_id
1 'polypeptide(L)'
;RQIGRRISIPLGPRAIDLDLLLYDDLVTRDEDCTLPHPGLPARAFVLVPLAEIAPELIDPLSGKTVAELAAVVNRSGVVKCESGLLTRIRRDVQESRPVVPLSLNRAGISGVKTLIAMPIGSGVAQSALAVLDVYADLDASKSGVHMSRFSQDLEDALAELTDHDGTRIDDLAVAIAHRVVDSQRAERAEVLVRTEVALDRVTPASARPTKEFYTLLARAVATPHVRRSMLGVEAEGMTACPCAQSMMTDHARERLAAEGFNEAQVTRILGAIPMATHNQRGRGTFMVGTDSAVDIPTLVEIVEQSMSSETYDLLKRPDELFIVNKAHQTPRFVEDVVREMLRYAHDVLEGFTDETFVMARQINYESIHKHDAIAESCCTLGELRRELAGEGDVRHTTLEEWLYAARPGSVVTGR
;
A
#
# COMPACT_ATOMS: atom_id res chain seq x y z
N ARG A 1 -5.71 16.09 30.67
CA ARG A 1 -5.18 17.46 30.42
C ARG A 1 -5.61 18.01 29.05
N GLN A 2 -5.60 17.23 27.97
CA GLN A 2 -6.02 17.66 26.63
C GLN A 2 -7.49 18.12 26.51
N ILE A 3 -8.41 17.61 27.34
CA ILE A 3 -9.84 17.98 27.35
C ILE A 3 -10.10 19.35 28.03
N GLY A 4 -9.06 20.09 28.44
CA GLY A 4 -9.20 21.49 28.87
C GLY A 4 -9.63 21.71 30.33
N ARG A 5 -9.21 20.86 31.27
CA ARG A 5 -9.41 21.08 32.72
C ARG A 5 -8.78 22.43 33.13
N ARG A 6 -9.62 23.45 33.31
CA ARG A 6 -9.24 24.75 33.88
C ARG A 6 -9.38 24.67 35.40
N ILE A 7 -8.43 25.24 36.13
CA ILE A 7 -8.47 25.28 37.59
C ILE A 7 -9.65 26.18 37.99
N SER A 8 -10.69 25.58 38.57
CA SER A 8 -11.85 26.27 39.13
C SER A 8 -11.75 26.33 40.65
N ILE A 9 -12.71 26.96 41.30
CA ILE A 9 -12.92 26.84 42.75
C ILE A 9 -13.01 25.36 43.19
N PRO A 10 -12.55 25.01 44.40
CA PRO A 10 -12.71 23.66 44.96
C PRO A 10 -14.19 23.23 44.92
N LEU A 11 -14.46 22.00 44.45
CA LEU A 11 -15.81 21.45 44.24
C LEU A 11 -16.69 22.20 43.21
N GLY A 12 -16.08 23.05 42.37
CA GLY A 12 -16.78 23.75 41.29
C GLY A 12 -17.20 22.86 40.12
N PRO A 13 -18.03 23.39 39.20
CA PRO A 13 -18.39 22.69 37.98
C PRO A 13 -17.15 22.43 37.12
N ARG A 14 -17.02 21.19 36.65
CA ARG A 14 -15.90 20.71 35.84
C ARG A 14 -16.42 20.03 34.59
N ALA A 15 -15.70 20.22 33.48
CA ALA A 15 -16.07 19.62 32.20
C ALA A 15 -15.98 18.09 32.23
N ILE A 16 -15.00 17.54 32.98
CA ILE A 16 -14.81 16.10 33.16
C ILE A 16 -14.06 15.83 34.48
N ASP A 17 -14.39 14.73 35.15
CA ASP A 17 -13.71 14.19 36.33
C ASP A 17 -13.46 12.70 36.09
N LEU A 18 -12.24 12.24 36.34
CA LEU A 18 -11.86 10.83 36.20
C LEU A 18 -11.34 10.36 37.56
N ASP A 19 -12.07 9.46 38.19
CA ASP A 19 -11.72 8.85 39.47
C ASP A 19 -11.44 7.36 39.24
N LEU A 20 -10.30 6.86 39.74
CA LEU A 20 -10.06 5.42 39.81
C LEU A 20 -10.82 4.88 41.03
N LEU A 21 -11.79 3.99 40.80
CA LEU A 21 -12.72 3.52 41.83
C LEU A 21 -12.21 2.27 42.56
N LEU A 22 -11.77 1.27 41.80
CA LEU A 22 -11.34 -0.05 42.24
C LEU A 22 -10.23 -0.52 41.28
N TYR A 23 -9.34 -1.38 41.78
CA TYR A 23 -8.35 -2.09 40.97
C TYR A 23 -8.17 -3.47 41.57
N ASP A 24 -8.82 -4.48 40.99
CA ASP A 24 -8.90 -5.83 41.53
C ASP A 24 -9.23 -5.85 43.04
N ASP A 25 -8.43 -6.55 43.84
CA ASP A 25 -8.51 -6.62 45.31
C ASP A 25 -7.54 -5.65 46.02
N LEU A 26 -6.93 -4.72 45.29
CA LEU A 26 -5.94 -3.79 45.82
C LEU A 26 -6.56 -2.81 46.83
N VAL A 27 -6.06 -2.86 48.07
CA VAL A 27 -6.38 -1.90 49.12
C VAL A 27 -5.14 -1.07 49.44
N THR A 28 -5.17 0.22 49.12
CA THR A 28 -4.07 1.15 49.39
C THR A 28 -4.57 2.50 49.91
N ARG A 29 -3.76 3.13 50.76
CA ARG A 29 -3.94 4.49 51.26
C ARG A 29 -2.60 5.21 51.12
N ASP A 30 -2.31 5.63 49.90
CA ASP A 30 -1.15 6.44 49.59
C ASP A 30 -1.55 7.92 49.46
N GLU A 31 -0.59 8.84 49.56
CA GLU A 31 -0.82 10.29 49.45
C GLU A 31 -1.42 10.68 48.09
N ASP A 32 -1.07 9.94 47.03
CA ASP A 32 -1.52 10.20 45.67
C ASP A 32 -2.73 9.35 45.23
N CYS A 33 -3.00 8.23 45.89
CA CYS A 33 -4.04 7.28 45.47
C CYS A 33 -4.59 6.48 46.65
N THR A 34 -5.91 6.56 46.84
CA THR A 34 -6.62 5.72 47.81
C THR A 34 -7.60 4.81 47.09
N LEU A 35 -7.38 3.50 47.19
CA LEU A 35 -8.22 2.47 46.61
C LEU A 35 -8.66 1.46 47.68
N PRO A 36 -9.90 0.96 47.62
CA PRO A 36 -11.07 1.51 46.92
C PRO A 36 -11.30 2.99 47.20
N HIS A 37 -11.84 3.71 46.21
CA HIS A 37 -12.06 5.15 46.32
C HIS A 37 -12.93 5.47 47.55
N PRO A 38 -12.53 6.36 48.47
CA PRO A 38 -13.23 6.57 49.75
C PRO A 38 -14.70 6.97 49.62
N GLY A 39 -15.04 7.67 48.53
CA GLY A 39 -16.40 8.10 48.23
C GLY A 39 -17.27 7.05 47.52
N LEU A 40 -16.72 5.89 47.13
CA LEU A 40 -17.43 4.83 46.41
C LEU A 40 -18.73 4.38 47.12
N PRO A 41 -18.73 3.99 48.42
CA PRO A 41 -19.92 3.46 49.08
C PRO A 41 -21.03 4.50 49.32
N ALA A 42 -20.73 5.79 49.21
CA ALA A 42 -21.64 6.87 49.55
C ALA A 42 -22.23 7.62 48.33
N ARG A 43 -21.66 7.44 47.13
CA ARG A 43 -22.03 8.22 45.94
C ARG A 43 -22.98 7.42 45.03
N ALA A 44 -24.26 7.80 45.02
CA ALA A 44 -25.25 7.16 44.16
C ALA A 44 -24.93 7.28 42.67
N PHE A 45 -24.38 8.42 42.21
CA PHE A 45 -24.00 8.61 40.80
C PHE A 45 -22.80 7.75 40.36
N VAL A 46 -22.11 7.09 41.32
CA VAL A 46 -21.05 6.11 41.05
C VAL A 46 -21.62 4.70 41.13
N LEU A 47 -22.30 4.36 42.23
CA LEU A 47 -22.81 3.01 42.48
C LEU A 47 -23.96 2.60 41.55
N VAL A 48 -24.87 3.52 41.20
CA VAL A 48 -26.02 3.18 40.34
C VAL A 48 -25.57 2.78 38.93
N PRO A 49 -24.69 3.54 38.23
CA PRO A 49 -24.14 3.07 36.96
C PRO A 49 -23.23 1.83 37.09
N LEU A 50 -22.42 1.74 38.16
CA LEU A 50 -21.53 0.60 38.36
C LEU A 50 -22.31 -0.71 38.56
N ALA A 51 -23.44 -0.67 39.26
CA ALA A 51 -24.33 -1.82 39.42
C ALA A 51 -25.02 -2.27 38.13
N GLU A 52 -25.17 -1.38 37.14
CA GLU A 52 -25.72 -1.74 35.82
C GLU A 52 -24.72 -2.57 35.00
N ILE A 53 -23.41 -2.31 35.13
CA ILE A 53 -22.37 -2.97 34.33
C ILE A 53 -21.67 -4.12 35.06
N ALA A 54 -21.58 -4.08 36.38
CA ALA A 54 -20.82 -5.04 37.19
C ALA A 54 -21.48 -5.25 38.58
N PRO A 55 -22.69 -5.83 38.65
CA PRO A 55 -23.43 -5.98 39.90
C PRO A 55 -22.74 -6.89 40.92
N GLU A 56 -22.05 -7.93 40.44
CA GLU A 56 -21.38 -8.95 41.26
C GLU A 56 -19.98 -8.54 41.72
N LEU A 57 -19.47 -7.38 41.30
CA LEU A 57 -18.16 -6.90 41.71
C LEU A 57 -18.14 -6.67 43.23
N ILE A 58 -17.12 -7.18 43.90
CA ILE A 58 -16.99 -7.09 45.36
C ILE A 58 -16.11 -5.90 45.71
N ASP A 59 -16.58 -5.03 46.60
CA ASP A 59 -15.73 -4.00 47.20
C ASP A 59 -14.79 -4.64 48.24
N PRO A 60 -13.46 -4.63 48.04
CA PRO A 60 -12.52 -5.35 48.90
C PRO A 60 -12.43 -4.78 50.31
N LEU A 61 -12.98 -3.58 50.58
CA LEU A 61 -13.06 -3.01 51.93
C LEU A 61 -14.31 -3.47 52.70
N SER A 62 -15.49 -3.46 52.08
CA SER A 62 -16.73 -3.82 52.76
C SER A 62 -17.13 -5.29 52.60
N GLY A 63 -16.54 -6.00 51.63
CA GLY A 63 -16.88 -7.38 51.30
C GLY A 63 -18.27 -7.56 50.68
N LYS A 64 -18.95 -6.46 50.35
CA LYS A 64 -20.29 -6.44 49.74
C LYS A 64 -20.21 -6.33 48.23
N THR A 65 -21.22 -6.84 47.55
CA THR A 65 -21.32 -6.63 46.10
C THR A 65 -21.74 -5.19 45.79
N VAL A 66 -21.37 -4.69 44.61
CA VAL A 66 -21.82 -3.39 44.13
C VAL A 66 -23.35 -3.31 44.10
N ALA A 67 -24.05 -4.41 43.78
CA ALA A 67 -25.51 -4.48 43.85
C ALA A 67 -26.05 -4.23 45.26
N GLU A 68 -25.45 -4.84 46.29
CA GLU A 68 -25.81 -4.62 47.70
C GLU A 68 -25.55 -3.18 48.15
N LEU A 69 -24.41 -2.60 47.74
CA LEU A 69 -24.05 -1.22 48.03
C LEU A 69 -25.01 -0.23 47.33
N ALA A 70 -25.37 -0.50 46.08
CA ALA A 70 -26.30 0.32 45.30
C ALA A 70 -27.75 0.21 45.80
N ALA A 71 -28.12 -0.85 46.52
CA ALA A 71 -29.45 -1.03 47.10
C ALA A 71 -29.69 -0.12 48.31
N VAL A 72 -28.64 0.18 49.09
CA VAL A 72 -28.73 0.97 50.33
C VAL A 72 -28.42 2.46 50.14
N VAL A 73 -27.85 2.86 49.00
CA VAL A 73 -27.51 4.27 48.72
C VAL A 73 -28.74 5.09 48.31
N ASN A 74 -28.82 6.34 48.78
CA ASN A 74 -29.89 7.26 48.39
C ASN A 74 -29.72 7.69 46.92
N ARG A 75 -30.61 7.20 46.04
CA ARG A 75 -30.58 7.46 44.59
C ARG A 75 -31.14 8.83 44.16
N SER A 76 -31.53 9.69 45.11
CA SER A 76 -32.06 11.02 44.83
C SER A 76 -31.07 11.84 43.99
N GLY A 77 -31.52 12.34 42.84
CA GLY A 77 -30.69 13.13 41.92
C GLY A 77 -29.96 12.32 40.84
N VAL A 78 -30.07 10.99 40.84
CA VAL A 78 -29.59 10.14 39.74
C VAL A 78 -30.77 9.72 38.87
N VAL A 79 -30.79 10.17 37.62
CA VAL A 79 -31.83 9.84 36.65
C VAL A 79 -31.18 9.18 35.45
N LYS A 80 -31.74 8.05 35.00
CA LYS A 80 -31.26 7.38 33.78
C LYS A 80 -31.52 8.28 32.59
N CYS A 81 -30.47 8.63 31.85
CA CYS A 81 -30.60 9.42 30.64
C CYS A 81 -31.09 8.53 29.49
N GLU A 82 -32.39 8.54 29.21
CA GLU A 82 -32.99 7.70 28.16
C GLU A 82 -32.65 8.18 26.73
N SER A 83 -32.20 9.43 26.59
CA SER A 83 -32.04 10.11 25.30
C SER A 83 -30.64 10.73 25.14
N GLY A 84 -29.61 9.88 25.13
CA GLY A 84 -28.28 10.26 24.63
C GLY A 84 -28.16 9.98 23.13
N LEU A 85 -27.24 10.67 22.44
CA LEU A 85 -26.91 10.37 21.04
C LEU A 85 -26.50 8.89 20.87
N LEU A 86 -25.83 8.32 21.87
CA LEU A 86 -25.30 6.96 21.89
C LEU A 86 -26.35 5.88 22.16
N THR A 87 -27.52 6.19 22.77
CA THR A 87 -28.58 5.20 23.03
C THR A 87 -29.44 4.88 21.79
N ARG A 88 -29.19 5.54 20.65
CA ARG A 88 -29.93 5.35 19.39
C ARG A 88 -29.32 4.32 18.42
N ILE A 89 -28.12 3.80 18.70
CA ILE A 89 -27.52 2.72 17.89
C ILE A 89 -28.15 1.39 18.29
N ARG A 90 -29.41 1.16 17.89
CA ARG A 90 -30.16 -0.08 18.19
C ARG A 90 -30.11 -1.11 17.08
N ARG A 91 -29.84 -0.68 15.85
CA ARG A 91 -29.86 -1.53 14.66
C ARG A 91 -28.56 -1.35 13.91
N ASP A 92 -27.86 -2.45 13.74
CA ASP A 92 -26.75 -2.53 12.81
C ASP A 92 -27.32 -2.53 11.39
N VAL A 93 -27.25 -1.36 10.73
CA VAL A 93 -27.76 -1.20 9.37
C VAL A 93 -26.90 -1.98 8.38
N GLN A 94 -25.60 -2.14 8.66
CA GLN A 94 -24.65 -2.82 7.79
C GLN A 94 -24.93 -4.33 7.73
N GLU A 95 -25.31 -4.94 8.85
CA GLU A 95 -25.75 -6.35 8.93
C GLU A 95 -27.20 -6.58 8.45
N SER A 96 -27.92 -5.54 8.03
CA SER A 96 -29.29 -5.70 7.56
C SER A 96 -29.36 -6.17 6.10
N ARG A 97 -30.48 -6.75 5.67
CA ARG A 97 -30.66 -7.20 4.30
C ARG A 97 -30.82 -6.02 3.32
N PRO A 98 -30.06 -5.97 2.22
CA PRO A 98 -30.18 -4.90 1.24
C PRO A 98 -31.48 -5.02 0.45
N VAL A 99 -31.93 -3.89 -0.10
CA VAL A 99 -33.09 -3.83 -1.01
C VAL A 99 -32.81 -4.64 -2.28
N VAL A 100 -31.57 -4.60 -2.77
CA VAL A 100 -31.08 -5.37 -3.91
C VAL A 100 -30.05 -6.38 -3.38
N PRO A 101 -30.39 -7.67 -3.25
CA PRO A 101 -29.49 -8.69 -2.72
C PRO A 101 -28.50 -9.15 -3.79
N LEU A 102 -27.49 -8.33 -4.03
CA LEU A 102 -26.38 -8.60 -4.95
C LEU A 102 -25.06 -8.50 -4.18
N SER A 103 -24.16 -9.45 -4.42
CA SER A 103 -22.82 -9.38 -3.86
C SER A 103 -21.98 -8.30 -4.55
N LEU A 104 -21.07 -7.69 -3.81
CA LEU A 104 -20.11 -6.72 -4.35
C LEU A 104 -18.70 -7.29 -4.30
N ASN A 105 -17.99 -7.18 -5.40
CA ASN A 105 -16.61 -7.65 -5.50
C ASN A 105 -15.64 -6.83 -4.64
N ARG A 106 -15.94 -5.54 -4.41
CA ARG A 106 -15.14 -4.59 -3.63
C ARG A 106 -16.05 -3.56 -2.95
N ALA A 107 -15.89 -3.42 -1.64
CA ALA A 107 -16.43 -2.34 -0.82
C ALA A 107 -15.43 -2.04 0.30
N GLY A 108 -15.19 -0.76 0.62
CA GLY A 108 -14.21 -0.40 1.64
C GLY A 108 -13.84 1.07 1.63
N ILE A 109 -12.61 1.37 2.02
CA ILE A 109 -12.06 2.72 2.15
C ILE A 109 -10.89 2.93 1.18
N SER A 110 -10.75 4.15 0.68
CA SER A 110 -9.70 4.51 -0.29
C SER A 110 -9.08 5.86 0.05
N GLY A 111 -7.79 6.00 -0.25
CA GLY A 111 -7.04 7.24 -0.04
C GLY A 111 -6.66 7.52 1.42
N VAL A 112 -6.60 6.48 2.26
CA VAL A 112 -6.20 6.62 3.67
C VAL A 112 -4.71 6.94 3.73
N LYS A 113 -4.35 8.01 4.44
CA LYS A 113 -2.97 8.47 4.56
C LYS A 113 -2.41 8.12 5.92
N THR A 114 -1.23 7.50 5.95
CA THR A 114 -0.51 7.19 7.20
C THR A 114 1.00 7.33 7.00
N LEU A 115 1.75 7.37 8.10
CA LEU A 115 3.20 7.33 8.07
C LEU A 115 3.65 5.90 8.31
N ILE A 116 4.52 5.40 7.43
CA ILE A 116 5.16 4.09 7.58
C ILE A 116 6.68 4.28 7.68
N ALA A 117 7.32 3.47 8.51
CA ALA A 117 8.77 3.36 8.57
C ALA A 117 9.17 2.07 7.86
N MET A 118 10.12 2.17 6.92
CA MET A 118 10.55 1.02 6.13
C MET A 118 12.06 1.03 5.91
N PRO A 119 12.72 -0.14 5.90
CA PRO A 119 14.13 -0.23 5.56
C PRO A 119 14.32 0.06 4.07
N ILE A 120 15.25 0.96 3.74
CA ILE A 120 15.60 1.25 2.34
C ILE A 120 17.12 1.17 2.22
N GLY A 121 17.61 0.18 1.48
CA GLY A 121 19.05 -0.04 1.30
C GLY A 121 19.78 -0.37 2.60
N SER A 122 20.88 0.33 2.88
CA SER A 122 21.91 0.01 3.89
C SER A 122 21.51 0.17 5.38
N GLY A 123 20.21 0.08 5.69
CA GLY A 123 19.73 -0.22 7.04
C GLY A 123 19.16 0.94 7.87
N VAL A 124 19.05 2.16 7.32
CA VAL A 124 18.33 3.24 8.00
C VAL A 124 16.86 3.21 7.59
N ALA A 125 15.96 3.11 8.57
CA ALA A 125 14.53 3.20 8.32
C ALA A 125 14.16 4.61 7.84
N GLN A 126 13.55 4.70 6.66
CA GLN A 126 12.99 5.95 6.14
C GLN A 126 11.50 6.01 6.49
N SER A 127 11.06 7.13 7.05
CA SER A 127 9.65 7.42 7.22
C SER A 127 9.09 8.01 5.92
N ALA A 128 7.99 7.43 5.43
CA ALA A 128 7.34 7.86 4.20
C ALA A 128 5.82 7.95 4.38
N LEU A 129 5.20 8.87 3.63
CA LEU A 129 3.74 8.98 3.55
C LEU A 129 3.21 7.85 2.66
N ALA A 130 2.48 6.92 3.26
CA ALA A 130 1.75 5.89 2.52
C ALA A 130 0.29 6.29 2.31
N VAL A 131 -0.21 5.97 1.11
CA VAL A 131 -1.62 6.02 0.74
C VAL A 131 -2.12 4.59 0.59
N LEU A 132 -3.19 4.25 1.29
CA LEU A 132 -3.75 2.91 1.33
C LEU A 132 -5.19 2.89 0.82
N ASP A 133 -5.47 1.86 0.02
CA ASP A 133 -6.81 1.46 -0.37
C ASP A 133 -7.08 0.06 0.18
N VAL A 134 -8.20 -0.10 0.88
CA VAL A 134 -8.54 -1.34 1.58
C VAL A 134 -9.97 -1.72 1.23
N TYR A 135 -10.12 -2.89 0.63
CA TYR A 135 -11.39 -3.40 0.14
C TYR A 135 -11.66 -4.80 0.71
N ALA A 136 -12.93 -5.11 0.91
CA ALA A 136 -13.44 -6.44 1.14
C ALA A 136 -14.54 -6.75 0.12
N ASP A 137 -14.80 -8.03 -0.13
CA ASP A 137 -16.05 -8.42 -0.77
C ASP A 137 -17.23 -8.27 0.20
N LEU A 138 -18.43 -8.11 -0.36
CA LEU A 138 -19.65 -7.97 0.41
C LEU A 138 -20.68 -8.98 -0.07
N ASP A 139 -21.13 -9.83 0.84
CA ASP A 139 -22.16 -10.81 0.58
C ASP A 139 -23.53 -10.16 0.28
N ALA A 140 -24.32 -10.81 -0.58
CA ALA A 140 -25.62 -10.34 -1.03
C ALA A 140 -26.67 -10.21 0.10
N SER A 141 -26.42 -10.81 1.27
CA SER A 141 -27.30 -10.70 2.44
C SER A 141 -27.03 -9.47 3.31
N LYS A 142 -25.92 -8.77 3.12
CA LYS A 142 -25.51 -7.62 3.94
C LYS A 142 -25.67 -6.30 3.18
N SER A 143 -26.09 -5.25 3.89
CA SER A 143 -26.29 -3.92 3.30
C SER A 143 -25.01 -3.10 3.25
N GLY A 144 -23.99 -3.45 4.02
CA GLY A 144 -22.72 -2.76 3.98
C GLY A 144 -21.61 -3.45 4.75
N VAL A 145 -20.38 -3.05 4.45
CA VAL A 145 -19.18 -3.34 5.24
C VAL A 145 -19.11 -2.39 6.45
N HIS A 146 -18.44 -2.81 7.51
CA HIS A 146 -18.20 -2.00 8.71
C HIS A 146 -17.05 -1.02 8.49
N MET A 147 -17.37 0.22 8.12
CA MET A 147 -16.38 1.22 7.74
C MET A 147 -15.33 1.51 8.82
N SER A 148 -15.73 1.62 10.08
CA SER A 148 -14.80 1.90 11.19
C SER A 148 -13.83 0.76 11.46
N ARG A 149 -14.21 -0.49 11.15
CA ARG A 149 -13.34 -1.65 11.35
C ARG A 149 -12.12 -1.60 10.44
N PHE A 150 -12.25 -1.11 9.20
CA PHE A 150 -11.09 -0.95 8.32
C PHE A 150 -10.02 -0.01 8.89
N SER A 151 -10.44 1.14 9.45
CA SER A 151 -9.51 2.07 10.09
C SER A 151 -8.88 1.48 11.34
N GLN A 152 -9.65 0.73 12.13
CA GLN A 152 -9.14 0.02 13.29
C GLN A 152 -8.14 -1.07 12.90
N ASP A 153 -8.47 -1.91 11.93
CA ASP A 153 -7.61 -2.99 11.42
C ASP A 153 -6.28 -2.44 10.89
N LEU A 154 -6.32 -1.26 10.26
CA LEU A 154 -5.14 -0.54 9.81
C LEU A 154 -4.27 -0.07 11.00
N GLU A 155 -4.87 0.58 11.99
CA GLU A 155 -4.15 1.06 13.18
C GLU A 155 -3.52 -0.10 13.97
N ASP A 156 -4.28 -1.19 14.15
CA ASP A 156 -3.82 -2.41 14.83
C ASP A 156 -2.66 -3.08 14.06
N ALA A 157 -2.75 -3.18 12.72
CA ALA A 157 -1.68 -3.72 11.90
C ALA A 157 -0.40 -2.88 11.98
N LEU A 158 -0.54 -1.55 11.95
CA LEU A 158 0.61 -0.64 12.08
C LEU A 158 1.27 -0.78 13.44
N ALA A 159 0.49 -0.86 14.53
CA ALA A 159 0.99 -0.97 15.89
C ALA A 159 1.85 -2.23 16.12
N GLU A 160 1.45 -3.37 15.55
CA GLU A 160 2.20 -4.62 15.66
C GLU A 160 3.52 -4.62 14.86
N LEU A 161 3.55 -3.91 13.75
CA LEU A 161 4.70 -3.85 12.86
C LEU A 161 5.73 -2.79 13.28
N THR A 162 5.34 -1.81 14.10
CA THR A 162 6.26 -0.81 14.67
C THR A 162 7.33 -1.40 15.61
N ASP A 163 7.11 -2.60 16.16
CA ASP A 163 8.09 -3.28 17.01
C ASP A 163 9.18 -4.02 16.22
N HIS A 164 9.05 -4.12 14.90
CA HIS A 164 9.95 -4.90 14.05
C HIS A 164 10.75 -4.00 13.11
N ASP A 165 12.04 -3.81 13.42
CA ASP A 165 13.02 -3.24 12.48
C ASP A 165 13.04 -4.11 11.22
N GLY A 166 12.50 -3.59 10.11
CA GLY A 166 12.63 -4.23 8.80
C GLY A 166 11.35 -4.65 8.08
N THR A 167 10.17 -4.27 8.57
CA THR A 167 8.88 -4.60 7.93
C THR A 167 8.83 -4.11 6.47
N ARG A 168 8.53 -5.03 5.54
CA ARG A 168 8.31 -4.68 4.12
C ARG A 168 6.88 -4.19 3.92
N ILE A 169 6.67 -3.32 2.93
CA ILE A 169 5.34 -2.74 2.71
C ILE A 169 4.30 -3.76 2.25
N ASP A 170 4.73 -4.85 1.62
CA ASP A 170 3.92 -6.00 1.24
C ASP A 170 3.50 -6.83 2.47
N ASP A 171 4.36 -6.95 3.49
CA ASP A 171 4.00 -7.60 4.76
C ASP A 171 2.91 -6.81 5.49
N LEU A 172 3.03 -5.47 5.51
CA LEU A 172 1.98 -4.58 6.03
C LEU A 172 0.67 -4.77 5.28
N ALA A 173 0.72 -4.81 3.95
CA ALA A 173 -0.48 -5.02 3.13
C ALA A 173 -1.15 -6.37 3.43
N VAL A 174 -0.36 -7.45 3.61
CA VAL A 174 -0.88 -8.78 3.97
C VAL A 174 -1.49 -8.78 5.37
N ALA A 175 -0.85 -8.12 6.34
CA ALA A 175 -1.34 -8.03 7.71
C ALA A 175 -2.70 -7.33 7.78
N ILE A 176 -2.85 -6.20 7.07
CA ILE A 176 -4.13 -5.48 6.97
C ILE A 176 -5.17 -6.35 6.27
N ALA A 177 -4.83 -6.96 5.13
CA ALA A 177 -5.77 -7.78 4.36
C ALA A 177 -6.31 -8.95 5.20
N HIS A 178 -5.44 -9.63 5.95
CA HIS A 178 -5.83 -10.71 6.84
C HIS A 178 -6.81 -10.25 7.93
N ARG A 179 -6.53 -9.13 8.61
CA ARG A 179 -7.42 -8.58 9.64
C ARG A 179 -8.80 -8.23 9.09
N VAL A 180 -8.84 -7.65 7.90
CA VAL A 180 -10.10 -7.27 7.24
C VAL A 180 -10.95 -8.49 6.90
N VAL A 181 -10.35 -9.61 6.48
CA VAL A 181 -11.08 -10.88 6.27
C VAL A 181 -11.82 -11.27 7.54
N ASP A 182 -11.12 -11.27 8.68
CA ASP A 182 -11.67 -11.66 9.98
C ASP A 182 -12.71 -10.65 10.50
N SER A 183 -12.37 -9.35 10.47
CA SER A 183 -13.17 -8.27 11.06
C SER A 183 -14.47 -8.03 10.30
N GLN A 184 -14.46 -8.21 8.97
CA GLN A 184 -15.64 -8.03 8.11
C GLN A 184 -16.44 -9.33 7.91
N ARG A 185 -15.84 -10.48 8.26
CA ARG A 185 -16.32 -11.81 7.86
C ARG A 185 -16.51 -11.88 6.34
N ALA A 186 -15.47 -11.44 5.64
CA ALA A 186 -15.40 -11.37 4.19
C ALA A 186 -14.78 -12.67 3.65
N GLU A 187 -15.12 -13.08 2.44
CA GLU A 187 -14.42 -14.20 1.79
C GLU A 187 -13.05 -13.75 1.28
N ARG A 188 -12.91 -12.44 1.03
CA ARG A 188 -11.72 -11.84 0.45
C ARG A 188 -11.52 -10.40 0.91
N ALA A 189 -10.27 -10.05 1.18
CA ALA A 189 -9.82 -8.67 1.28
C ALA A 189 -8.69 -8.38 0.29
N GLU A 190 -8.62 -7.13 -0.16
CA GLU A 190 -7.60 -6.60 -1.03
C GLU A 190 -7.07 -5.29 -0.45
N VAL A 191 -5.75 -5.17 -0.37
CA VAL A 191 -5.06 -3.97 0.12
C VAL A 191 -4.08 -3.51 -0.95
N LEU A 192 -4.12 -2.23 -1.28
CA LEU A 192 -3.13 -1.56 -2.10
C LEU A 192 -2.43 -0.49 -1.26
N VAL A 193 -1.11 -0.48 -1.30
CA VAL A 193 -0.26 0.50 -0.60
C VAL A 193 0.60 1.20 -1.64
N ARG A 194 0.58 2.53 -1.61
CA ARG A 194 1.44 3.39 -2.42
C ARG A 194 2.24 4.31 -1.52
N THR A 195 3.56 4.31 -1.63
CA THR A 195 4.45 5.19 -0.86
C THR A 195 5.57 5.72 -1.75
N GLU A 196 6.27 6.76 -1.32
CA GLU A 196 7.42 7.32 -2.04
C GLU A 196 8.72 6.98 -1.32
N VAL A 197 9.71 6.52 -2.08
CA VAL A 197 11.06 6.21 -1.61
C VAL A 197 12.06 7.11 -2.31
N ALA A 198 13.06 7.59 -1.57
CA ALA A 198 14.19 8.32 -2.14
C ALA A 198 15.40 7.39 -2.24
N LEU A 199 16.00 7.28 -3.44
CA LEU A 199 17.25 6.54 -3.63
C LEU A 199 18.38 7.50 -4.01
N ASP A 200 19.57 7.21 -3.49
CA ASP A 200 20.78 7.92 -3.91
C ASP A 200 21.17 7.47 -5.33
N ARG A 201 21.49 8.46 -6.15
CA ARG A 201 21.86 8.31 -7.56
C ARG A 201 23.05 9.20 -7.89
N VAL A 202 23.73 8.86 -8.98
CA VAL A 202 24.87 9.63 -9.50
C VAL A 202 24.60 9.96 -10.96
N THR A 203 24.75 11.23 -11.33
CA THR A 203 24.56 11.66 -12.71
C THR A 203 25.65 11.09 -13.64
N PRO A 204 25.32 10.69 -14.87
CA PRO A 204 26.18 9.84 -15.69
C PRO A 204 27.48 10.50 -16.17
N ALA A 205 27.50 11.81 -16.42
CA ALA A 205 28.67 12.49 -17.00
C ALA A 205 29.41 13.38 -15.98
N SER A 206 28.68 14.13 -15.15
CA SER A 206 29.26 15.03 -14.16
C SER A 206 29.50 14.39 -12.79
N ALA A 207 29.14 13.12 -12.62
CA ALA A 207 29.33 12.32 -11.40
C ALA A 207 28.82 13.02 -10.12
N ARG A 208 27.69 13.73 -10.22
CA ARG A 208 27.10 14.46 -9.10
C ARG A 208 26.13 13.55 -8.34
N PRO A 209 26.21 13.50 -7.01
CA PRO A 209 25.21 12.81 -6.20
C PRO A 209 23.88 13.59 -6.28
N THR A 210 22.79 12.84 -6.41
CA THR A 210 21.41 13.35 -6.43
C THR A 210 20.50 12.35 -5.72
N LYS A 211 19.34 12.82 -5.28
CA LYS A 211 18.30 11.98 -4.66
C LYS A 211 17.11 11.95 -5.59
N GLU A 212 16.78 10.77 -6.09
CA GLU A 212 15.66 10.58 -7.01
C GLU A 212 14.53 9.86 -6.26
N PHE A 213 13.29 10.22 -6.59
CA PHE A 213 12.09 9.71 -5.93
C PHE A 213 11.37 8.70 -6.81
N TYR A 214 10.99 7.58 -6.21
CA TYR A 214 10.28 6.49 -6.88
C TYR A 214 9.02 6.16 -6.09
N THR A 215 7.98 5.72 -6.80
CA THR A 215 6.77 5.23 -6.14
C THR A 215 6.94 3.74 -5.86
N LEU A 216 6.86 3.34 -4.60
CA LEU A 216 6.81 1.95 -4.19
C LEU A 216 5.35 1.51 -4.05
N LEU A 217 5.06 0.32 -4.57
CA LEU A 217 3.73 -0.26 -4.66
C LEU A 217 3.73 -1.62 -3.95
N ALA A 218 2.73 -1.84 -3.10
CA ALA A 218 2.38 -3.19 -2.68
C ALA A 218 0.91 -3.47 -2.93
N ARG A 219 0.63 -4.71 -3.31
CA ARG A 219 -0.73 -5.22 -3.43
C ARG A 219 -0.81 -6.54 -2.69
N ALA A 220 -1.77 -6.69 -1.79
CA ALA A 220 -2.01 -7.94 -1.09
C ALA A 220 -3.46 -8.36 -1.25
N VAL A 221 -3.66 -9.67 -1.40
CA VAL A 221 -4.96 -10.32 -1.36
C VAL A 221 -4.93 -11.39 -0.29
N ALA A 222 -5.93 -11.36 0.58
CA ALA A 222 -6.14 -12.36 1.60
C ALA A 222 -7.53 -12.98 1.48
N THR A 223 -7.59 -14.27 1.77
CA THR A 223 -8.79 -15.07 2.02
C THR A 223 -8.55 -15.84 3.32
N PRO A 224 -9.53 -16.58 3.86
CA PRO A 224 -9.31 -17.43 5.04
C PRO A 224 -8.18 -18.47 4.90
N HIS A 225 -7.76 -18.80 3.67
CA HIS A 225 -6.80 -19.88 3.42
C HIS A 225 -5.57 -19.45 2.61
N VAL A 226 -5.69 -18.39 1.81
CA VAL A 226 -4.66 -17.95 0.87
C VAL A 226 -4.28 -16.51 1.18
N ARG A 227 -2.97 -16.26 1.23
CA ARG A 227 -2.39 -14.93 1.32
C ARG A 227 -1.36 -14.81 0.20
N ARG A 228 -1.51 -13.79 -0.63
CA ARG A 228 -0.55 -13.44 -1.69
C ARG A 228 -0.30 -11.95 -1.68
N SER A 229 0.93 -11.58 -1.96
CA SER A 229 1.33 -10.20 -2.10
C SER A 229 2.25 -10.02 -3.30
N MET A 230 2.28 -8.78 -3.77
CA MET A 230 3.21 -8.31 -4.77
C MET A 230 3.85 -7.03 -4.26
N LEU A 231 5.13 -6.90 -4.54
CA LEU A 231 5.92 -5.69 -4.32
C LEU A 231 6.36 -5.17 -5.68
N GLY A 232 6.35 -3.87 -5.86
CA GLY A 232 6.75 -3.28 -7.13
C GLY A 232 7.13 -1.82 -7.00
N VAL A 233 7.64 -1.28 -8.10
CA VAL A 233 8.02 0.12 -8.21
C VAL A 233 7.39 0.73 -9.44
N GLU A 234 7.18 2.04 -9.37
CA GLU A 234 6.88 2.89 -10.48
C GLU A 234 7.96 3.98 -10.58
N ALA A 235 8.56 4.09 -11.76
CA ALA A 235 9.62 5.04 -12.06
C ALA A 235 9.34 5.78 -13.37
N GLU A 236 9.84 7.02 -13.45
CA GLU A 236 9.79 7.82 -14.66
C GLU A 236 11.09 7.69 -15.45
N GLY A 237 10.97 7.79 -16.76
CA GLY A 237 12.11 7.83 -17.67
C GLY A 237 11.74 8.48 -18.99
N MET A 238 12.66 8.43 -19.94
CA MET A 238 12.49 8.97 -21.28
C MET A 238 12.32 7.83 -22.28
N THR A 239 11.33 7.95 -23.16
CA THR A 239 11.16 7.08 -24.32
C THR A 239 11.30 7.89 -25.61
N ALA A 240 12.03 7.36 -26.58
CA ALA A 240 12.23 7.94 -27.91
C ALA A 240 11.62 7.01 -28.96
N CYS A 241 10.86 7.58 -29.91
CA CYS A 241 10.08 6.78 -30.85
C CYS A 241 10.94 6.23 -32.00
N PRO A 242 11.04 4.90 -32.18
CA PRO A 242 11.79 4.33 -33.30
C PRO A 242 11.08 4.55 -34.64
N CYS A 243 9.75 4.61 -34.67
CA CYS A 243 8.98 4.84 -35.91
C CYS A 243 9.27 6.22 -36.52
N ALA A 244 9.14 7.28 -35.72
CA ALA A 244 9.44 8.64 -36.19
C ALA A 244 10.92 8.80 -36.53
N GLN A 245 11.81 8.14 -35.79
CA GLN A 245 13.24 8.15 -36.12
C GLN A 245 13.53 7.50 -37.48
N SER A 246 12.88 6.38 -37.80
CA SER A 246 13.02 5.73 -39.11
C SER A 246 12.55 6.66 -40.24
N MET A 247 11.38 7.28 -40.09
CA MET A 247 10.87 8.23 -41.10
C MET A 247 11.80 9.42 -41.30
N MET A 248 12.36 9.97 -40.21
CA MET A 248 13.35 11.05 -40.29
C MET A 248 14.66 10.58 -40.94
N THR A 249 15.06 9.33 -40.72
CA THR A 249 16.23 8.72 -41.34
C THR A 249 16.05 8.59 -42.85
N ASP A 250 14.89 8.11 -43.30
CA ASP A 250 14.57 7.96 -44.72
C ASP A 250 14.50 9.34 -45.41
N HIS A 251 13.84 10.31 -44.78
CA HIS A 251 13.81 11.68 -45.27
C HIS A 251 15.21 12.30 -45.39
N ALA A 252 16.07 12.10 -44.39
CA ALA A 252 17.44 12.59 -44.41
C ALA A 252 18.26 11.92 -45.53
N ARG A 253 18.06 10.62 -45.78
CA ARG A 253 18.70 9.88 -46.88
C ARG A 253 18.35 10.50 -48.23
N GLU A 254 17.06 10.74 -48.49
CA GLU A 254 16.60 11.37 -49.74
C GLU A 254 17.19 12.78 -49.93
N ARG A 255 17.22 13.58 -48.86
CA ARG A 255 17.79 14.94 -48.89
C ARG A 255 19.29 14.93 -49.20
N LEU A 256 20.06 14.04 -48.59
CA LEU A 256 21.50 13.92 -48.86
C LEU A 256 21.77 13.42 -50.28
N ALA A 257 20.99 12.47 -50.78
CA ALA A 257 21.10 12.02 -52.17
C ALA A 257 20.84 13.16 -53.16
N ALA A 258 19.83 14.02 -52.89
CA ALA A 258 19.52 15.19 -53.72
C ALA A 258 20.64 16.25 -53.73
N GLU A 259 21.42 16.35 -52.65
CA GLU A 259 22.62 17.22 -52.56
C GLU A 259 23.88 16.59 -53.19
N GLY A 260 23.76 15.39 -53.78
CA GLY A 260 24.84 14.73 -54.52
C GLY A 260 25.75 13.81 -53.70
N PHE A 261 25.38 13.47 -52.46
CA PHE A 261 26.09 12.46 -51.69
C PHE A 261 25.77 11.06 -52.22
N ASN A 262 26.78 10.18 -52.31
CA ASN A 262 26.57 8.78 -52.69
C ASN A 262 26.11 7.92 -51.49
N GLU A 263 25.54 6.75 -51.75
CA GLU A 263 24.98 5.87 -50.72
C GLU A 263 25.96 5.48 -49.60
N ALA A 264 27.25 5.31 -49.92
CA ALA A 264 28.27 5.00 -48.91
C ALA A 264 28.53 6.20 -47.99
N GLN A 265 28.54 7.43 -48.54
CA GLN A 265 28.64 8.66 -47.75
C GLN A 265 27.39 8.86 -46.89
N VAL A 266 26.19 8.66 -47.46
CA VAL A 266 24.93 8.81 -46.74
C VAL A 266 24.85 7.86 -45.56
N THR A 267 25.14 6.57 -45.78
CA THR A 267 25.16 5.56 -44.72
C THR A 267 26.16 5.92 -43.61
N ARG A 268 27.34 6.43 -43.98
CA ARG A 268 28.34 6.90 -43.02
C ARG A 268 27.87 8.11 -42.21
N ILE A 269 27.19 9.07 -42.84
CA ILE A 269 26.66 10.27 -42.17
C ILE A 269 25.56 9.86 -41.18
N LEU A 270 24.59 9.07 -41.64
CA LEU A 270 23.46 8.62 -40.80
C LEU A 270 23.90 7.71 -39.66
N GLY A 271 24.98 6.94 -39.83
CA GLY A 271 25.57 6.14 -38.75
C GLY A 271 26.42 6.92 -37.76
N ALA A 272 26.80 8.18 -38.06
CA ALA A 272 27.65 8.99 -37.21
C ALA A 272 26.89 9.80 -36.16
N ILE A 273 25.61 10.09 -36.40
CA ILE A 273 24.77 10.91 -35.53
C ILE A 273 23.39 10.26 -35.35
N PRO A 274 22.83 10.25 -34.13
CA PRO A 274 21.47 9.77 -33.93
C PRO A 274 20.49 10.67 -34.70
N MET A 275 19.52 10.07 -35.37
CA MET A 275 18.47 10.82 -36.06
C MET A 275 17.46 11.39 -35.06
N ALA A 276 16.96 12.59 -35.35
CA ALA A 276 15.96 13.23 -34.54
C ALA A 276 14.66 12.42 -34.54
N THR A 277 14.00 12.36 -33.39
CA THR A 277 12.67 11.77 -33.23
C THR A 277 11.93 12.52 -32.13
N HIS A 278 10.62 12.31 -32.02
CA HIS A 278 9.93 12.76 -30.82
C HIS A 278 10.29 11.83 -29.65
N ASN A 279 10.41 12.44 -28.48
CA ASN A 279 10.57 11.75 -27.22
C ASN A 279 9.60 12.34 -26.20
N GLN A 280 9.42 11.61 -25.11
CA GLN A 280 8.48 11.98 -24.07
C GLN A 280 8.87 11.34 -22.73
N ARG A 281 8.20 11.81 -21.68
CA ARG A 281 8.21 11.13 -20.39
C ARG A 281 7.41 9.84 -20.49
N GLY A 282 7.98 8.77 -19.98
CA GLY A 282 7.32 7.49 -19.78
C GLY A 282 7.25 7.16 -18.29
N ARG A 283 6.25 6.38 -17.91
CA ARG A 283 6.10 5.85 -16.55
C ARG A 283 5.97 4.35 -16.63
N GLY A 284 6.96 3.68 -16.06
CA GLY A 284 7.05 2.24 -16.02
C GLY A 284 6.68 1.74 -14.64
N THR A 285 5.90 0.67 -14.59
CA THR A 285 5.50 -0.02 -13.38
C THR A 285 5.94 -1.48 -13.50
N PHE A 286 6.71 -1.95 -12.53
CA PHE A 286 7.09 -3.36 -12.45
C PHE A 286 6.73 -3.90 -11.07
N MET A 287 6.02 -5.03 -11.04
CA MET A 287 5.62 -5.71 -9.81
C MET A 287 6.04 -7.17 -9.85
N VAL A 288 6.46 -7.70 -8.70
CA VAL A 288 6.85 -9.09 -8.50
C VAL A 288 6.09 -9.70 -7.32
N GLY A 289 5.52 -10.88 -7.52
CA GLY A 289 4.86 -11.70 -6.51
C GLY A 289 5.69 -12.93 -6.19
N THR A 290 6.26 -12.99 -4.99
CA THR A 290 7.21 -14.04 -4.59
C THR A 290 7.34 -14.11 -3.07
N ASP A 291 7.71 -15.27 -2.54
CA ASP A 291 8.06 -15.45 -1.13
C ASP A 291 9.54 -15.07 -0.83
N SER A 292 10.35 -14.88 -1.88
CA SER A 292 11.76 -14.50 -1.74
C SER A 292 11.92 -13.00 -1.54
N ALA A 293 12.95 -12.59 -0.78
CA ALA A 293 13.26 -11.17 -0.63
C ALA A 293 13.69 -10.55 -1.97
N VAL A 294 13.13 -9.38 -2.28
CA VAL A 294 13.47 -8.59 -3.46
C VAL A 294 13.92 -7.20 -3.02
N ASP A 295 15.03 -6.75 -3.58
CA ASP A 295 15.63 -5.46 -3.31
C ASP A 295 15.01 -4.34 -4.18
N ILE A 296 14.72 -3.19 -3.57
CA ILE A 296 14.02 -2.09 -4.24
C ILE A 296 14.86 -1.43 -5.34
N PRO A 297 16.15 -1.10 -5.13
CA PRO A 297 17.03 -0.61 -6.19
C PRO A 297 17.04 -1.51 -7.42
N THR A 298 17.05 -2.84 -7.24
CA THR A 298 17.00 -3.80 -8.34
C THR A 298 15.72 -3.67 -9.17
N LEU A 299 14.55 -3.51 -8.52
CA LEU A 299 13.29 -3.28 -9.23
C LEU A 299 13.30 -1.96 -10.00
N VAL A 300 13.89 -0.91 -9.42
CA VAL A 300 14.03 0.39 -10.09
C VAL A 300 14.93 0.27 -11.32
N GLU A 301 16.06 -0.44 -11.21
CA GLU A 301 16.96 -0.68 -12.33
C GLU A 301 16.29 -1.42 -13.49
N ILE A 302 15.45 -2.43 -13.20
CA ILE A 302 14.65 -3.12 -14.22
C ILE A 302 13.79 -2.11 -14.99
N VAL A 303 13.10 -1.19 -14.30
CA VAL A 303 12.23 -0.20 -14.95
C VAL A 303 13.04 0.83 -15.75
N GLU A 304 14.05 1.45 -15.13
CA GLU A 304 14.82 2.53 -15.75
C GLU A 304 15.62 2.06 -16.97
N GLN A 305 16.30 0.91 -16.87
CA GLN A 305 17.09 0.36 -17.99
C GLN A 305 16.21 -0.15 -19.13
N SER A 306 14.90 -0.34 -18.90
CA SER A 306 13.94 -0.73 -19.93
C SER A 306 13.45 0.42 -20.79
N MET A 307 13.61 1.67 -20.35
CA MET A 307 13.28 2.83 -21.18
C MET A 307 14.44 3.21 -22.12
N SER A 308 14.25 4.23 -22.97
CA SER A 308 15.33 4.71 -23.84
C SER A 308 16.44 5.38 -23.03
N SER A 309 16.09 6.05 -21.93
CA SER A 309 17.05 6.55 -20.94
C SER A 309 16.33 6.83 -19.61
N GLU A 310 17.05 6.67 -18.50
CA GLU A 310 16.68 7.22 -17.19
C GLU A 310 16.58 8.75 -17.20
N THR A 311 15.94 9.30 -16.17
CA THR A 311 15.82 10.75 -15.92
C THR A 311 16.35 11.11 -14.55
N TYR A 312 16.78 12.36 -14.37
CA TYR A 312 17.31 12.87 -13.11
C TYR A 312 16.77 14.29 -12.86
N ASP A 313 16.56 14.63 -11.60
CA ASP A 313 16.18 15.99 -11.19
C ASP A 313 17.31 17.01 -11.42
N LEU A 314 18.57 16.59 -11.21
CA LEU A 314 19.74 17.43 -11.39
C LEU A 314 20.57 16.98 -12.58
N LEU A 315 20.61 17.77 -13.65
CA LEU A 315 21.51 17.57 -14.79
C LEU A 315 22.40 18.79 -15.02
N LYS A 316 23.66 18.56 -15.40
CA LYS A 316 24.52 19.58 -16.02
C LYS A 316 24.54 19.35 -17.53
N ARG A 317 25.02 20.35 -18.28
CA ARG A 317 25.09 20.29 -19.76
C ARG A 317 25.72 18.99 -20.31
N PRO A 318 26.82 18.45 -19.73
CA PRO A 318 27.35 17.16 -20.18
C PRO A 318 26.39 15.99 -19.93
N ASP A 319 25.64 16.01 -18.82
CA ASP A 319 24.66 14.97 -18.49
C ASP A 319 23.44 15.05 -19.43
N GLU A 320 22.94 16.27 -19.71
CA GLU A 320 21.85 16.48 -20.68
C GLU A 320 22.22 15.91 -22.06
N LEU A 321 23.44 16.20 -22.54
CA LEU A 321 23.93 15.65 -23.80
C LEU A 321 23.98 14.12 -23.77
N PHE A 322 24.47 13.53 -22.67
CA PHE A 322 24.54 12.08 -22.51
C PHE A 322 23.16 11.44 -22.56
N ILE A 323 22.21 11.94 -21.77
CA ILE A 323 20.84 11.39 -21.66
C ILE A 323 20.10 11.48 -22.99
N VAL A 324 20.15 12.64 -23.66
CA VAL A 324 19.49 12.82 -24.96
C VAL A 324 20.11 11.89 -26.00
N ASN A 325 21.44 11.78 -26.04
CA ASN A 325 22.13 10.92 -26.98
C ASN A 325 21.85 9.43 -26.71
N LYS A 326 21.88 8.98 -25.44
CA LYS A 326 21.51 7.62 -25.03
C LYS A 326 20.08 7.30 -25.51
N ALA A 327 19.12 8.16 -25.21
CA ALA A 327 17.73 7.93 -25.59
C ALA A 327 17.53 7.77 -27.10
N HIS A 328 18.19 8.58 -27.92
CA HIS A 328 18.07 8.50 -29.38
C HIS A 328 18.91 7.37 -30.00
N GLN A 329 19.88 6.81 -29.28
CA GLN A 329 20.63 5.62 -29.72
C GLN A 329 19.86 4.32 -29.42
N THR A 330 18.99 4.33 -28.42
CA THR A 330 18.16 3.20 -28.03
C THR A 330 16.66 3.57 -28.04
N PRO A 331 16.10 3.94 -29.21
CA PRO A 331 14.68 4.22 -29.33
C PRO A 331 13.87 2.94 -29.03
N ARG A 332 12.75 3.07 -28.33
CA ARG A 332 11.91 1.93 -27.93
C ARG A 332 10.43 2.30 -28.06
N PHE A 333 9.63 1.40 -28.63
CA PHE A 333 8.17 1.51 -28.50
C PHE A 333 7.73 1.23 -27.07
N VAL A 334 6.46 1.55 -26.76
CA VAL A 334 5.88 1.26 -25.43
C VAL A 334 5.90 -0.26 -25.15
N GLU A 335 5.69 -1.08 -26.17
CA GLU A 335 5.74 -2.53 -26.11
C GLU A 335 7.17 -3.05 -25.89
N ASP A 336 8.17 -2.40 -26.49
CA ASP A 336 9.57 -2.79 -26.34
C ASP A 336 10.04 -2.53 -24.91
N VAL A 337 9.58 -1.44 -24.28
CA VAL A 337 9.88 -1.18 -22.87
C VAL A 337 9.33 -2.31 -21.98
N VAL A 338 8.09 -2.77 -22.20
CA VAL A 338 7.51 -3.89 -21.44
C VAL A 338 8.30 -5.19 -21.67
N ARG A 339 8.67 -5.49 -22.92
CA ARG A 339 9.50 -6.66 -23.26
C ARG A 339 10.86 -6.62 -22.56
N GLU A 340 11.52 -5.46 -22.56
CA GLU A 340 12.81 -5.28 -21.90
C GLU A 340 12.68 -5.40 -20.38
N MET A 341 11.60 -4.91 -19.76
CA MET A 341 11.35 -5.11 -18.32
C MET A 341 11.29 -6.59 -17.98
N LEU A 342 10.54 -7.37 -18.76
CA LEU A 342 10.43 -8.81 -18.55
C LEU A 342 11.75 -9.52 -18.83
N ARG A 343 12.49 -9.13 -19.87
CA ARG A 343 13.80 -9.71 -20.18
C ARG A 343 14.82 -9.43 -19.06
N TYR A 344 14.91 -8.20 -18.56
CA TYR A 344 15.78 -7.89 -17.42
C TYR A 344 15.33 -8.61 -16.14
N ALA A 345 14.02 -8.71 -15.90
CA ALA A 345 13.49 -9.46 -14.77
C ALA A 345 13.88 -10.94 -14.85
N HIS A 346 13.83 -11.56 -16.03
CA HIS A 346 14.30 -12.93 -16.25
C HIS A 346 15.77 -13.08 -15.85
N ASP A 347 16.63 -12.17 -16.29
CA ASP A 347 18.08 -12.23 -16.05
C ASP A 347 18.43 -12.00 -14.57
N VAL A 348 17.78 -11.02 -13.93
CA VAL A 348 18.06 -10.61 -12.56
C VAL A 348 17.42 -11.53 -11.53
N LEU A 349 16.28 -12.16 -11.87
CA LEU A 349 15.54 -13.09 -11.02
C LEU A 349 15.79 -14.56 -11.41
N GLU A 350 16.92 -14.88 -12.03
CA GLU A 350 17.26 -16.24 -12.46
C GLU A 350 17.17 -17.26 -11.31
N GLY A 351 17.56 -16.87 -10.09
CA GLY A 351 17.49 -17.72 -8.90
C GLY A 351 16.09 -17.92 -8.29
N PHE A 352 15.06 -17.29 -8.83
CA PHE A 352 13.69 -17.34 -8.30
C PHE A 352 12.92 -18.53 -8.88
N THR A 353 11.89 -18.96 -8.14
CA THR A 353 11.06 -20.12 -8.51
C THR A 353 10.23 -19.84 -9.77
N ASP A 354 9.87 -20.89 -10.51
CA ASP A 354 8.96 -20.76 -11.67
C ASP A 354 7.59 -20.18 -11.31
N GLU A 355 7.13 -20.32 -10.07
CA GLU A 355 5.85 -19.78 -9.58
C GLU A 355 5.89 -18.27 -9.28
N THR A 356 7.08 -17.65 -9.27
CA THR A 356 7.24 -16.22 -9.08
C THR A 356 6.53 -15.49 -10.20
N PHE A 357 5.66 -14.57 -9.85
CA PHE A 357 4.85 -13.81 -10.79
C PHE A 357 5.47 -12.45 -11.04
N VAL A 358 5.44 -12.00 -12.29
CA VAL A 358 5.92 -10.70 -12.71
C VAL A 358 4.84 -9.98 -13.51
N MET A 359 4.74 -8.67 -13.33
CA MET A 359 3.86 -7.81 -14.09
C MET A 359 4.62 -6.55 -14.48
N ALA A 360 4.63 -6.24 -15.77
CA ALA A 360 5.25 -5.06 -16.35
C ALA A 360 4.19 -4.22 -17.06
N ARG A 361 4.22 -2.91 -16.86
CA ARG A 361 3.30 -1.96 -17.49
C ARG A 361 4.05 -0.68 -17.81
N GLN A 362 3.82 -0.11 -18.98
CA GLN A 362 4.41 1.15 -19.42
C GLN A 362 3.34 2.07 -19.96
N ILE A 363 3.37 3.34 -19.55
CA ILE A 363 2.58 4.42 -20.14
C ILE A 363 3.55 5.47 -20.70
N ASN A 364 3.40 5.83 -21.97
CA ASN A 364 4.11 6.94 -22.59
C ASN A 364 3.18 8.14 -22.74
N TYR A 365 3.57 9.29 -22.18
CA TYR A 365 2.82 10.53 -22.28
C TYR A 365 3.13 11.23 -23.60
N GLU A 366 2.44 10.83 -24.66
CA GLU A 366 2.78 11.17 -26.05
C GLU A 366 2.89 12.69 -26.27
N SER A 367 4.05 13.13 -26.77
CA SER A 367 4.34 14.54 -26.99
C SER A 367 3.65 15.13 -28.23
N ILE A 368 3.24 14.29 -29.17
CA ILE A 368 2.61 14.69 -30.44
C ILE A 368 1.12 14.32 -30.53
N HIS A 369 0.57 13.68 -29.50
CA HIS A 369 -0.83 13.27 -29.43
C HIS A 369 -1.53 13.85 -28.20
N LYS A 370 -2.86 13.77 -28.17
CA LYS A 370 -3.69 14.20 -27.02
C LYS A 370 -4.16 13.02 -26.15
N HIS A 371 -3.51 11.88 -26.31
CA HIS A 371 -3.77 10.63 -25.61
C HIS A 371 -2.44 9.90 -25.42
N ASP A 372 -2.37 9.04 -24.42
CA ASP A 372 -1.16 8.32 -24.05
C ASP A 372 -1.13 6.93 -24.70
N ALA A 373 0.07 6.41 -24.96
CA ALA A 373 0.27 5.03 -25.40
C ALA A 373 0.53 4.12 -24.20
N ILE A 374 0.01 2.90 -24.22
CA ILE A 374 0.10 1.96 -23.10
C ILE A 374 0.34 0.52 -23.56
N ALA A 375 1.20 -0.19 -22.84
CA ALA A 375 1.38 -1.63 -22.94
C ALA A 375 1.48 -2.25 -21.55
N GLU A 376 1.04 -3.50 -21.42
CA GLU A 376 1.19 -4.30 -20.21
C GLU A 376 1.31 -5.78 -20.52
N SER A 377 1.97 -6.52 -19.63
CA SER A 377 2.06 -7.97 -19.66
C SER A 377 2.29 -8.50 -18.24
N CYS A 378 1.76 -9.69 -17.96
CA CYS A 378 1.99 -10.38 -16.70
C CYS A 378 2.08 -11.88 -16.94
N CYS A 379 2.97 -12.56 -16.24
CA CYS A 379 3.18 -14.00 -16.37
C CYS A 379 3.96 -14.53 -15.16
N THR A 380 4.11 -15.85 -15.08
CA THR A 380 5.07 -16.46 -14.15
C THR A 380 6.47 -16.52 -14.75
N LEU A 381 7.52 -16.58 -13.92
CA LEU A 381 8.90 -16.73 -14.40
C LEU A 381 9.09 -18.03 -15.19
N GLY A 382 8.39 -19.11 -14.82
CA GLY A 382 8.42 -20.36 -15.59
C GLY A 382 7.84 -20.20 -17.00
N GLU A 383 6.73 -19.47 -17.15
CA GLU A 383 6.17 -19.12 -18.46
C GLU A 383 7.15 -18.25 -19.26
N LEU A 384 7.71 -17.22 -18.64
CA LEU A 384 8.67 -16.31 -19.27
C LEU A 384 9.92 -17.05 -19.76
N ARG A 385 10.48 -17.95 -18.95
CA ARG A 385 11.65 -18.79 -19.31
C ARG A 385 11.36 -19.65 -20.54
N ARG A 386 10.18 -20.27 -20.61
CA ARG A 386 9.76 -21.08 -21.77
C ARG A 386 9.62 -20.23 -23.04
N GLU A 387 8.99 -19.07 -22.92
CA GLU A 387 8.81 -18.17 -24.05
C GLU A 387 10.15 -17.64 -24.58
N LEU A 388 11.07 -17.25 -23.70
CA LEU A 388 12.43 -16.82 -24.06
C LEU A 388 13.28 -17.98 -24.63
N ALA A 389 12.99 -19.23 -24.28
CA ALA A 389 13.60 -20.41 -24.88
C ALA A 389 13.04 -20.73 -26.28
N GLY A 390 12.05 -19.97 -26.77
CA GLY A 390 11.46 -20.12 -28.10
C GLY A 390 10.25 -21.07 -28.14
N GLU A 391 9.66 -21.40 -26.99
CA GLU A 391 8.39 -22.13 -26.97
C GLU A 391 7.25 -21.24 -27.47
N GLY A 392 6.56 -21.68 -28.52
CA GLY A 392 5.39 -20.98 -29.06
C GLY A 392 4.14 -21.21 -28.21
N ASP A 393 3.21 -20.25 -28.23
CA ASP A 393 1.89 -20.32 -27.58
C ASP A 393 1.90 -20.52 -26.05
N VAL A 394 2.88 -19.93 -25.35
CA VAL A 394 2.88 -19.91 -23.88
C VAL A 394 1.71 -19.04 -23.39
N ARG A 395 0.68 -19.68 -22.82
CA ARG A 395 -0.39 -18.96 -22.14
C ARG A 395 0.15 -18.34 -20.85
N HIS A 396 0.04 -17.02 -20.75
CA HIS A 396 0.38 -16.29 -19.54
C HIS A 396 -0.70 -16.44 -18.47
N THR A 397 -0.27 -16.70 -17.24
CA THR A 397 -1.15 -16.62 -16.06
C THR A 397 -1.55 -15.17 -15.83
N THR A 398 -2.85 -14.91 -15.70
CA THR A 398 -3.35 -13.56 -15.40
C THR A 398 -3.13 -13.18 -13.93
N LEU A 399 -3.15 -11.88 -13.65
CA LEU A 399 -3.00 -11.37 -12.29
C LEU A 399 -4.08 -11.90 -11.34
N GLU A 400 -5.33 -11.92 -11.78
CA GLU A 400 -6.44 -12.48 -11.03
C GLU A 400 -6.24 -13.99 -10.79
N GLU A 401 -5.90 -14.77 -11.82
CA GLU A 401 -5.63 -16.21 -11.66
C GLU A 401 -4.51 -16.45 -10.65
N TRP A 402 -3.42 -15.68 -10.71
CA TRP A 402 -2.32 -15.82 -9.78
C TRP A 402 -2.72 -15.39 -8.36
N LEU A 403 -3.36 -14.24 -8.17
CA LEU A 403 -3.76 -13.76 -6.84
C LEU A 403 -4.77 -14.70 -6.15
N TYR A 404 -5.56 -15.44 -6.92
CA TYR A 404 -6.60 -16.34 -6.41
C TYR A 404 -6.24 -17.82 -6.43
N ALA A 405 -5.10 -18.21 -6.99
CA ALA A 405 -4.66 -19.59 -6.97
C ALA A 405 -4.30 -20.05 -5.55
N ALA A 406 -4.82 -21.20 -5.13
CA ALA A 406 -4.33 -21.89 -3.94
C ALA A 406 -2.84 -22.25 -4.11
N ARG A 407 -2.04 -22.13 -3.06
CA ARG A 407 -0.64 -22.57 -3.11
C ARG A 407 -0.60 -24.09 -3.36
N PRO A 408 0.16 -24.60 -4.33
CA PRO A 408 0.33 -26.05 -4.48
C PRO A 408 0.94 -26.61 -3.18
N GLY A 409 0.16 -27.43 -2.46
CA GLY A 409 0.54 -27.98 -1.16
C GLY A 409 -0.43 -27.69 0.00
N SER A 410 -1.38 -26.76 -0.14
CA SER A 410 -2.51 -26.64 0.80
C SER A 410 -3.54 -27.72 0.52
N VAL A 411 -3.22 -28.97 0.86
CA VAL A 411 -4.23 -30.04 0.93
C VAL A 411 -5.21 -29.65 2.03
N VAL A 412 -6.39 -29.21 1.63
CA VAL A 412 -7.56 -29.15 2.49
C VAL A 412 -7.85 -30.59 2.89
N THR A 413 -7.34 -31.04 4.03
CA THR A 413 -7.82 -32.26 4.66
C THR A 413 -9.23 -31.96 5.16
N GLY A 414 -10.21 -32.22 4.30
CA GLY A 414 -11.61 -32.17 4.66
C GLY A 414 -11.90 -33.15 5.80
N ARG A 415 -12.47 -32.62 6.88
CA ARG A 415 -13.40 -33.34 7.75
C ARG A 415 -14.47 -32.39 8.24
#